data_AF-A0A7K0P2P2-F1
#
_entry.id   AF-A0A7K0P2P2-F1
#
_cell.length_a   1.000
_cell.length_b   1.000
_cell.length_c   1.000
_cell.angle_alpha   90.00
_cell.angle_beta   90.00
_cell.angle_gamma   90.00
#
_symmetry.space_group_name_H-M   'P 1'
#
loop_
_entity.id
_entity.type
_entity.pdbx_description
1 polymer ?
#
loop_
_entity_poly.entity_id
_entity_poly.type
_entity_poly.pdbx_seq_one_letter_code
_entity_poly.pdbx_strand_id
1 'polypeptide(L)'
;MTGLANGTPYTVKATATIGDVTSPVPAVSDSFTPLSMPGTPTVSAVGGEGKVTATMNAGKGGTPTSYAATAYTTAGVVAGTCSRTVAPWSCDVTGLTNGTKYTVTATATNAVGTSGASAQSAQATAGMGNCEDNPHDGLNWSYCDESGVLLALYDLTGVNMTGTDLSYADLTGATLTNATLTGANLSYAMLEQATMRGANLTGADLTRATLTGATLTGANLTGATLAGATLTSTLLNGATLTDANLTDANLTDANLTNATLTRAYLTFANLNGATLTRAHLTGVDLRLANLINANLTDADMTDANLTSAKMGGSNKTRVTWTRTTCPNGELGPYPCS
;
A
#
# COMPACT_ATOMS: atom_id res chain seq x y z
N MET A 1 -45.78 -3.81 -33.18
CA MET A 1 -44.75 -3.70 -34.25
C MET A 1 -43.43 -4.16 -33.67
N THR A 2 -42.78 -5.14 -34.29
CA THR A 2 -41.43 -5.61 -33.91
C THR A 2 -40.40 -5.03 -34.89
N GLY A 3 -39.13 -4.90 -34.49
CA GLY A 3 -38.05 -4.40 -35.36
C GLY A 3 -37.83 -2.88 -35.41
N LEU A 4 -38.41 -2.11 -34.49
CA LEU A 4 -38.15 -0.67 -34.37
C LEU A 4 -36.79 -0.42 -33.70
N ALA A 5 -36.08 0.62 -34.15
CA ALA A 5 -34.81 1.03 -33.58
C ALA A 5 -35.02 1.93 -32.34
N ASN A 6 -34.41 1.56 -31.22
CA ASN A 6 -34.51 2.35 -29.99
C ASN A 6 -33.87 3.74 -30.17
N GLY A 7 -34.49 4.76 -29.56
CA GLY A 7 -34.07 6.16 -29.71
C GLY A 7 -34.48 6.83 -31.03
N THR A 8 -35.09 6.10 -31.97
CA THR A 8 -35.66 6.66 -33.20
C THR A 8 -37.14 6.97 -32.98
N PRO A 9 -37.62 8.21 -33.23
CA PRO A 9 -39.04 8.53 -33.12
C PRO A 9 -39.83 7.91 -34.27
N TYR A 10 -40.96 7.27 -33.96
CA TYR A 10 -41.88 6.67 -34.92
C TYR A 10 -43.28 7.27 -34.77
N THR A 11 -44.01 7.32 -35.88
CA THR A 11 -45.45 7.59 -35.91
C THR A 11 -46.16 6.42 -36.57
N VAL A 12 -47.43 6.21 -36.23
CA VAL A 12 -48.25 5.11 -36.74
C VAL A 12 -49.37 5.67 -37.59
N LYS A 13 -49.63 5.03 -38.74
CA LYS A 13 -50.83 5.21 -39.53
C LYS A 13 -51.52 3.86 -39.67
N ALA A 14 -52.82 3.82 -39.45
CA ALA A 14 -53.63 2.62 -39.64
C ALA A 14 -54.67 2.87 -40.73
N THR A 15 -54.84 1.94 -41.66
CA THR A 15 -55.95 1.98 -42.63
C THR A 15 -56.81 0.73 -42.42
N ALA A 16 -58.10 0.84 -42.71
CA ALA A 16 -59.05 -0.27 -42.63
C ALA A 16 -59.48 -0.67 -44.04
N THR A 17 -59.58 -1.98 -44.31
CA THR A 17 -59.97 -2.51 -45.63
C THR A 17 -61.18 -3.43 -45.46
N ILE A 18 -62.19 -3.28 -46.32
CA ILE A 18 -63.33 -4.22 -46.43
C ILE A 18 -63.47 -4.61 -47.90
N GLY A 19 -63.28 -5.90 -48.20
CA GLY A 19 -63.16 -6.38 -49.60
C GLY A 19 -61.95 -5.74 -50.29
N ASP A 20 -62.17 -5.15 -51.47
CA ASP A 20 -61.13 -4.44 -52.24
C ASP A 20 -61.06 -2.92 -51.96
N VAL A 21 -61.81 -2.43 -50.97
CA VAL A 21 -61.91 -0.99 -50.65
C VAL A 21 -61.14 -0.68 -49.37
N THR A 22 -60.14 0.19 -49.48
CA THR A 22 -59.32 0.67 -48.36
C THR A 22 -59.70 2.10 -47.97
N SER A 23 -59.85 2.35 -46.66
CA SER A 23 -60.10 3.67 -46.10
C SER A 23 -59.00 4.69 -46.47
N PRO A 24 -59.31 5.99 -46.64
CA PRO A 24 -58.31 7.03 -46.81
C PRO A 24 -57.28 7.01 -45.67
N VAL A 25 -56.02 7.31 -45.99
CA VAL A 25 -54.94 7.33 -44.99
C VAL A 25 -55.24 8.40 -43.93
N PRO A 26 -55.42 8.04 -42.64
CA PRO A 26 -55.77 9.02 -41.61
C PRO A 26 -54.57 9.87 -41.18
N ALA A 27 -54.82 10.85 -40.31
CA ALA A 27 -53.80 11.63 -39.64
C ALA A 27 -52.80 10.73 -38.89
N VAL A 28 -51.52 11.12 -38.89
CA VAL A 28 -50.48 10.41 -38.13
C VAL A 28 -50.80 10.41 -36.64
N SER A 29 -50.46 9.33 -35.95
CA SER A 29 -50.40 9.35 -34.49
C SER A 29 -49.38 10.37 -33.99
N ASP A 30 -49.47 10.72 -32.72
CA ASP A 30 -48.34 11.34 -32.01
C ASP A 30 -47.10 10.45 -32.12
N SER A 31 -45.92 11.08 -32.10
CA SER A 31 -44.66 10.36 -32.14
C SER A 31 -44.42 9.61 -30.85
N PHE A 32 -43.97 8.36 -30.94
CA PHE A 32 -43.45 7.60 -29.80
C PHE A 32 -42.02 7.15 -30.11
N THR A 33 -41.17 7.10 -29.09
CA THR A 33 -39.77 6.69 -29.21
C THR A 33 -39.56 5.43 -28.38
N PRO A 34 -39.31 4.26 -29.02
CA PRO A 34 -38.96 3.04 -28.31
C PRO A 34 -37.73 3.26 -27.41
N LEU A 35 -37.87 2.92 -26.13
CA LEU A 35 -36.80 2.99 -25.16
C LEU A 35 -36.09 1.63 -25.06
N SER A 36 -34.77 1.67 -24.84
CA SER A 36 -33.98 0.49 -24.50
C SER A 36 -33.64 0.48 -23.01
N MET A 37 -33.36 -0.72 -22.50
CA MET A 37 -32.65 -0.85 -21.23
C MET A 37 -31.27 -0.17 -21.34
N PRO A 38 -30.71 0.30 -20.21
CA PRO A 38 -29.35 0.79 -20.21
C PRO A 38 -28.36 -0.30 -20.60
N GLY A 39 -27.27 0.08 -21.26
CA GLY A 39 -26.13 -0.81 -21.45
C GLY A 39 -25.45 -1.12 -20.12
N THR A 40 -24.72 -2.24 -20.08
CA THR A 40 -23.86 -2.58 -18.95
C THR A 40 -22.88 -1.45 -18.66
N PRO A 41 -22.86 -0.89 -17.45
CA PRO A 41 -21.97 0.21 -17.11
C PRO A 41 -20.53 -0.29 -16.89
N THR A 42 -19.60 0.65 -16.78
CA THR A 42 -18.28 0.38 -16.18
C THR A 42 -18.21 0.99 -14.80
N VAL A 43 -17.38 0.41 -13.93
CA VAL A 43 -17.21 0.87 -12.55
C VAL A 43 -15.74 0.91 -12.17
N SER A 44 -15.34 2.00 -11.51
CA SER A 44 -14.08 2.08 -10.77
C SER A 44 -14.40 2.18 -9.27
N ALA A 45 -13.46 1.74 -8.45
CA ALA A 45 -13.59 1.72 -7.00
C ALA A 45 -12.36 2.36 -6.37
N VAL A 46 -12.57 3.24 -5.40
CA VAL A 46 -11.51 3.84 -4.59
C VAL A 46 -11.83 3.55 -3.13
N GLY A 47 -10.82 3.12 -2.39
CA GLY A 47 -10.94 2.86 -0.96
C GLY A 47 -11.14 4.14 -0.17
N GLY A 48 -11.84 4.06 0.95
CA GLY A 48 -11.98 5.16 1.90
C GLY A 48 -12.38 4.66 3.28
N GLU A 49 -12.67 5.61 4.17
CA GLU A 49 -12.98 5.34 5.58
C GLU A 49 -14.19 4.41 5.78
N GLY A 50 -13.94 3.15 6.19
CA GLY A 50 -14.99 2.15 6.37
C GLY A 50 -15.81 1.89 5.11
N LYS A 51 -15.26 2.25 3.93
CA LYS A 51 -16.03 2.32 2.70
C LYS A 51 -15.21 2.09 1.43
N VAL A 52 -15.93 1.85 0.34
CA VAL A 52 -15.39 1.93 -1.02
C VAL A 52 -16.32 2.82 -1.84
N THR A 53 -15.75 3.86 -2.44
CA THR A 53 -16.46 4.76 -3.35
C THR A 53 -16.46 4.17 -4.75
N ALA A 54 -17.62 3.75 -5.21
CA ALA A 54 -17.85 3.27 -6.57
C ALA A 54 -18.18 4.44 -7.49
N THR A 55 -17.48 4.59 -8.61
CA THR A 55 -17.78 5.58 -9.66
C THR A 55 -18.21 4.86 -10.92
N MET A 56 -19.41 5.19 -11.40
CA MET A 56 -20.10 4.46 -12.46
C MET A 56 -20.16 5.31 -13.72
N ASN A 57 -19.76 4.72 -14.85
CA ASN A 57 -19.84 5.37 -16.16
C ASN A 57 -20.87 4.67 -17.03
N ALA A 58 -21.64 5.45 -17.79
CA ALA A 58 -22.74 4.96 -18.60
C ALA A 58 -22.23 4.05 -19.74
N GLY A 59 -22.88 2.90 -19.90
CA GLY A 59 -22.72 2.05 -21.07
C GLY A 59 -23.46 2.59 -22.31
N LYS A 60 -23.33 1.92 -23.46
CA LYS A 60 -24.12 2.21 -24.66
C LYS A 60 -25.55 1.71 -24.50
N GLY A 61 -26.58 2.53 -24.74
CA GLY A 61 -27.99 2.11 -24.67
C GLY A 61 -28.91 3.22 -24.16
N GLY A 62 -30.02 2.84 -23.52
CA GLY A 62 -30.97 3.78 -22.94
C GLY A 62 -30.36 4.58 -21.78
N THR A 63 -30.78 5.83 -21.63
CA THR A 63 -30.27 6.73 -20.59
C THR A 63 -30.62 6.20 -19.18
N PRO A 64 -29.62 5.99 -18.30
CA PRO A 64 -29.85 5.59 -16.91
C PRO A 64 -30.53 6.69 -16.10
N THR A 65 -31.45 6.30 -15.21
CA THR A 65 -32.02 7.17 -14.17
C THR A 65 -31.44 6.90 -12.79
N SER A 66 -30.83 5.73 -12.59
CA SER A 66 -30.14 5.39 -11.36
C SER A 66 -29.04 4.37 -11.60
N TYR A 67 -28.12 4.28 -10.63
CA TYR A 67 -27.11 3.24 -10.56
C TYR A 67 -27.11 2.60 -9.17
N ALA A 68 -26.70 1.34 -9.14
CA ALA A 68 -26.39 0.62 -7.91
C ALA A 68 -25.02 -0.04 -8.02
N ALA A 69 -24.29 -0.10 -6.91
CA ALA A 69 -23.01 -0.78 -6.78
C ALA A 69 -23.08 -1.82 -5.67
N THR A 70 -22.38 -2.94 -5.86
CA THR A 70 -22.26 -4.04 -4.89
C THR A 70 -20.78 -4.33 -4.67
N ALA A 71 -20.32 -4.26 -3.43
CA ALA A 71 -18.96 -4.61 -3.05
C ALA A 71 -18.87 -6.09 -2.67
N TYR A 72 -17.77 -6.73 -3.04
CA TYR A 72 -17.47 -8.13 -2.77
C TYR A 72 -16.11 -8.26 -2.10
N THR A 73 -16.00 -9.16 -1.12
CA THR A 73 -14.70 -9.61 -0.61
C THR A 73 -13.94 -10.37 -1.69
N THR A 74 -12.65 -10.64 -1.47
CA THR A 74 -11.83 -11.50 -2.35
C THR A 74 -12.37 -12.93 -2.47
N ALA A 75 -13.16 -13.39 -1.50
CA ALA A 75 -13.86 -14.67 -1.55
C ALA A 75 -15.17 -14.64 -2.38
N GLY A 76 -15.53 -13.49 -2.95
CA GLY A 76 -16.77 -13.30 -3.72
C GLY A 76 -18.03 -13.14 -2.87
N VAL A 77 -17.88 -12.92 -1.56
CA VAL A 77 -19.00 -12.69 -0.65
C VAL A 77 -19.42 -11.22 -0.72
N VAL A 78 -20.73 -10.95 -0.84
CA VAL A 78 -21.27 -9.60 -0.83
C VAL A 78 -20.98 -8.95 0.52
N ALA A 79 -20.27 -7.83 0.50
CA ALA A 79 -19.88 -7.07 1.69
C ALA A 79 -20.79 -5.87 1.94
N GLY A 80 -21.41 -5.33 0.89
CA GLY A 80 -22.32 -4.20 1.01
C GLY A 80 -22.81 -3.70 -0.35
N THR A 81 -23.77 -2.77 -0.33
CA THR A 81 -24.35 -2.17 -1.53
C THR A 81 -24.59 -0.68 -1.36
N CYS A 82 -24.52 0.08 -2.45
CA CYS A 82 -24.95 1.48 -2.49
C CYS A 82 -25.79 1.75 -3.75
N SER A 83 -26.60 2.81 -3.74
CA SER A 83 -27.34 3.25 -4.93
C SER A 83 -27.45 4.77 -5.01
N ARG A 84 -27.67 5.28 -6.23
CA ARG A 84 -27.67 6.71 -6.54
C ARG A 84 -28.65 7.00 -7.68
N THR A 85 -29.49 8.02 -7.51
CA THR A 85 -30.49 8.45 -8.50
C THR A 85 -30.18 9.82 -9.13
N VAL A 86 -29.10 10.47 -8.68
CA VAL A 86 -28.68 11.80 -9.15
C VAL A 86 -27.17 11.84 -9.39
N ALA A 87 -26.74 12.67 -10.35
CA ALA A 87 -25.34 12.91 -10.63
C ALA A 87 -24.65 13.72 -9.50
N PRO A 88 -23.35 13.53 -9.24
CA PRO A 88 -22.43 12.61 -9.92
C PRO A 88 -22.73 11.15 -9.58
N TRP A 89 -22.54 10.26 -10.56
CA TRP A 89 -22.79 8.82 -10.48
C TRP A 89 -21.70 8.09 -9.69
N SER A 90 -21.51 8.50 -8.44
CA SER A 90 -20.66 7.83 -7.46
C SER A 90 -21.46 7.49 -6.21
N CYS A 91 -21.18 6.40 -5.53
CA CYS A 91 -21.75 6.11 -4.22
C CYS A 91 -20.78 5.35 -3.32
N ASP A 92 -20.95 5.52 -2.02
CA ASP A 92 -20.12 4.87 -1.02
C ASP A 92 -20.81 3.59 -0.54
N VAL A 93 -20.12 2.45 -0.70
CA VAL A 93 -20.48 1.22 0.00
C VAL A 93 -19.84 1.28 1.39
N THR A 94 -20.64 1.51 2.43
CA THR A 94 -20.16 1.71 3.81
C THR A 94 -20.29 0.43 4.66
N GLY A 95 -19.73 0.45 5.87
CA GLY A 95 -19.74 -0.69 6.80
C GLY A 95 -18.74 -1.78 6.43
N LEU A 96 -17.74 -1.43 5.61
CA LEU A 96 -16.69 -2.34 5.19
C LEU A 96 -15.60 -2.45 6.25
N THR A 97 -14.91 -3.59 6.26
CA THR A 97 -13.79 -3.87 7.17
C THR A 97 -12.51 -3.25 6.62
N ASN A 98 -11.91 -2.36 7.38
CA ASN A 98 -10.67 -1.70 6.97
C ASN A 98 -9.51 -2.69 6.85
N GLY A 99 -8.62 -2.43 5.90
CA GLY A 99 -7.57 -3.36 5.46
C GLY A 99 -8.06 -4.49 4.55
N THR A 100 -9.36 -4.71 4.43
CA THR A 100 -9.90 -5.73 3.53
C THR A 100 -9.99 -5.18 2.11
N LYS A 101 -9.54 -5.97 1.14
CA LYS A 101 -9.67 -5.67 -0.28
C LYS A 101 -11.05 -6.05 -0.78
N TYR A 102 -11.68 -5.12 -1.48
CA TYR A 102 -12.98 -5.28 -2.09
C TYR A 102 -12.91 -5.05 -3.60
N THR A 103 -13.78 -5.72 -4.34
CA THR A 103 -14.09 -5.38 -5.73
C THR A 103 -15.52 -4.91 -5.80
N VAL A 104 -15.87 -4.09 -6.78
CA VAL A 104 -17.22 -3.58 -6.96
C VAL A 104 -17.74 -3.93 -8.34
N THR A 105 -19.02 -4.31 -8.43
CA THR A 105 -19.77 -4.33 -9.69
C THR A 105 -20.87 -3.27 -9.66
N ALA A 106 -21.31 -2.79 -10.82
CA ALA A 106 -22.40 -1.85 -10.93
C ALA A 106 -23.48 -2.27 -11.92
N THR A 107 -24.70 -1.81 -11.69
CA THR A 107 -25.85 -1.92 -12.61
C THR A 107 -26.48 -0.55 -12.81
N ALA A 108 -27.05 -0.32 -14.00
CA ALA A 108 -27.75 0.90 -14.36
C ALA A 108 -29.24 0.59 -14.60
N THR A 109 -30.15 1.43 -14.09
CA THR A 109 -31.59 1.23 -14.22
C THR A 109 -32.25 2.44 -14.87
N ASN A 110 -33.25 2.19 -15.73
CA ASN A 110 -34.19 3.18 -16.23
C ASN A 110 -35.63 2.61 -16.20
N ALA A 111 -36.60 3.36 -16.75
CA ALA A 111 -38.01 2.93 -16.76
C ALA A 111 -38.28 1.61 -17.53
N VAL A 112 -37.37 1.17 -18.41
CA VAL A 112 -37.50 -0.09 -19.15
C VAL A 112 -36.98 -1.27 -18.32
N GLY A 113 -35.91 -1.05 -17.54
CA GLY A 113 -35.34 -2.10 -16.68
C GLY A 113 -33.91 -1.82 -16.25
N THR A 114 -33.29 -2.85 -15.65
CA THR A 114 -31.91 -2.84 -15.12
C THR A 114 -30.95 -3.57 -16.04
N SER A 115 -29.81 -2.96 -16.35
CA SER A 115 -28.74 -3.56 -17.17
C SER A 115 -28.16 -4.84 -16.55
N GLY A 116 -27.35 -5.57 -17.32
CA GLY A 116 -26.43 -6.55 -16.73
C GLY A 116 -25.42 -5.87 -15.78
N ALA A 117 -24.85 -6.65 -14.86
CA ALA A 117 -23.78 -6.19 -14.00
C ALA A 117 -22.50 -5.93 -14.80
N SER A 118 -21.75 -4.90 -14.41
CA SER A 118 -20.42 -4.63 -14.93
C SER A 118 -19.45 -5.76 -14.60
N ALA A 119 -18.31 -5.79 -15.29
CA ALA A 119 -17.13 -6.49 -14.76
C ALA A 119 -16.77 -5.93 -13.37
N GLN A 120 -16.08 -6.74 -12.57
CA GLN A 120 -15.53 -6.29 -11.29
C GLN A 120 -14.49 -5.19 -11.51
N SER A 121 -14.51 -4.18 -10.64
CA SER A 121 -13.46 -3.16 -10.58
C SER A 121 -12.11 -3.77 -10.22
N ALA A 122 -11.04 -2.97 -10.36
CA ALA A 122 -9.82 -3.23 -9.62
C ALA A 122 -10.08 -3.29 -8.10
N GLN A 123 -9.21 -3.97 -7.36
CA GLN A 123 -9.33 -4.07 -5.91
C GLN A 123 -9.14 -2.69 -5.26
N ALA A 124 -10.01 -2.37 -4.31
CA ALA A 124 -9.95 -1.19 -3.45
C ALA A 124 -9.96 -1.64 -1.98
N THR A 125 -9.06 -1.10 -1.16
CA THR A 125 -8.96 -1.44 0.27
C THR A 125 -9.74 -0.41 1.09
N ALA A 126 -10.65 -0.83 1.96
CA ALA A 126 -11.26 0.11 2.91
C ALA A 126 -10.20 0.56 3.94
N GLY A 127 -10.16 1.84 4.32
CA GLY A 127 -9.20 2.41 5.29
C GLY A 127 -9.90 2.97 6.53
N MET A 128 -9.18 3.30 7.60
CA MET A 128 -9.68 4.16 8.68
C MET A 128 -9.29 5.61 8.37
N GLY A 129 -10.07 6.58 8.84
CA GLY A 129 -9.66 8.00 8.82
C GLY A 129 -8.59 8.28 9.84
N ASN A 130 -8.45 9.55 10.21
CA ASN A 130 -7.68 9.95 11.39
C ASN A 130 -8.24 9.21 12.62
N CYS A 131 -7.42 8.39 13.24
CA CYS A 131 -7.71 7.59 14.42
C CYS A 131 -7.20 8.23 15.71
N GLU A 132 -6.30 9.21 15.60
CA GLU A 132 -5.84 10.02 16.74
C GLU A 132 -6.99 10.71 17.51
N ASP A 133 -8.06 11.09 16.82
CA ASP A 133 -9.23 11.78 17.40
C ASP A 133 -10.21 10.84 18.11
N ASN A 134 -10.03 9.51 18.01
CA ASN A 134 -11.02 8.54 18.46
C ASN A 134 -10.50 7.75 19.68
N PRO A 135 -10.82 8.19 20.92
CA PRO A 135 -10.29 7.59 22.16
C PRO A 135 -10.82 6.17 22.45
N HIS A 136 -11.53 5.53 21.51
CA HIS A 136 -12.25 4.28 21.73
C HIS A 136 -11.47 3.00 21.44
N ASP A 137 -10.39 3.04 20.66
CA ASP A 137 -9.75 1.79 20.21
C ASP A 137 -8.48 1.42 20.97
N GLY A 138 -7.95 2.34 21.78
CA GLY A 138 -6.96 2.14 22.87
C GLY A 138 -5.58 1.61 22.48
N LEU A 139 -5.48 0.82 21.41
CA LEU A 139 -4.31 0.11 20.89
C LEU A 139 -4.50 -0.31 19.41
N ASN A 140 -5.51 0.15 18.67
CA ASN A 140 -5.71 -0.28 17.28
C ASN A 140 -5.96 0.87 16.30
N TRP A 141 -4.93 1.21 15.53
CA TRP A 141 -4.90 2.22 14.48
C TRP A 141 -4.62 1.60 13.10
N SER A 142 -4.93 0.31 12.91
CA SER A 142 -4.62 -0.38 11.67
C SER A 142 -5.34 0.27 10.49
N TYR A 143 -4.60 0.57 9.42
CA TYR A 143 -5.08 1.18 8.18
C TYR A 143 -5.65 2.59 8.33
N CYS A 144 -5.33 3.30 9.42
CA CYS A 144 -5.62 4.72 9.56
C CYS A 144 -4.74 5.56 8.64
N ASP A 145 -5.26 6.70 8.21
CA ASP A 145 -4.45 7.78 7.64
C ASP A 145 -4.07 8.74 8.77
N GLU A 146 -2.81 8.66 9.17
CA GLU A 146 -2.14 9.52 10.15
C GLU A 146 -0.96 10.21 9.46
N SER A 147 -1.10 10.54 8.17
CA SER A 147 -0.04 11.23 7.45
C SER A 147 0.11 12.67 7.96
N GLY A 148 1.35 13.07 8.26
CA GLY A 148 1.69 14.42 8.71
C GLY A 148 1.25 14.79 10.13
N VAL A 149 0.74 13.85 10.91
CA VAL A 149 0.27 14.12 12.28
C VAL A 149 1.42 14.41 13.25
N LEU A 150 1.10 15.05 14.38
CA LEU A 150 2.06 15.39 15.43
C LEU A 150 1.88 14.48 16.64
N LEU A 151 2.68 13.42 16.71
CA LEU A 151 2.68 12.40 17.77
C LEU A 151 3.98 12.40 18.58
N ALA A 152 4.72 13.50 18.54
CA ALA A 152 5.98 13.65 19.27
C ALA A 152 5.76 13.38 20.76
N LEU A 153 6.62 12.54 21.35
CA LEU A 153 6.60 12.13 22.76
C LEU A 153 5.36 11.32 23.20
N TYR A 154 4.49 10.90 22.28
CA TYR A 154 3.33 10.08 22.65
C TYR A 154 3.74 8.68 23.11
N ASP A 155 2.98 8.11 24.04
CA ASP A 155 3.07 6.69 24.39
C ASP A 155 2.10 5.89 23.51
N LEU A 156 2.71 5.19 22.55
CA LEU A 156 2.07 4.33 21.55
C LEU A 156 2.53 2.87 21.76
N THR A 157 2.86 2.52 23.02
CA THR A 157 3.30 1.17 23.40
C THR A 157 2.24 0.15 23.03
N GLY A 158 2.63 -0.85 22.25
CA GLY A 158 1.75 -1.96 21.87
C GLY A 158 0.64 -1.61 20.88
N VAL A 159 0.58 -0.38 20.36
CA VAL A 159 -0.45 0.02 19.40
C VAL A 159 -0.28 -0.77 18.10
N ASN A 160 -1.38 -1.26 17.55
CA ASN A 160 -1.48 -1.89 16.25
C ASN A 160 -1.69 -0.82 15.17
N MET A 161 -0.63 -0.50 14.45
CA MET A 161 -0.59 0.40 13.30
C MET A 161 -0.33 -0.39 12.00
N THR A 162 -0.93 -1.58 11.88
CA THR A 162 -0.78 -2.39 10.66
C THR A 162 -1.33 -1.63 9.46
N GLY A 163 -0.50 -1.41 8.43
CA GLY A 163 -0.89 -0.73 7.20
C GLY A 163 -1.30 0.74 7.37
N THR A 164 -1.03 1.34 8.52
CA THR A 164 -1.30 2.76 8.78
C THR A 164 -0.40 3.63 7.92
N ASP A 165 -0.96 4.72 7.39
CA ASP A 165 -0.16 5.78 6.80
C ASP A 165 0.31 6.74 7.89
N LEU A 166 1.61 6.74 8.18
CA LEU A 166 2.33 7.64 9.08
C LEU A 166 3.35 8.46 8.27
N SER A 167 3.17 8.59 6.96
CA SER A 167 4.11 9.34 6.13
C SER A 167 4.15 10.79 6.58
N TYR A 168 5.34 11.38 6.64
CA TYR A 168 5.56 12.73 7.15
C TYR A 168 5.15 12.98 8.62
N ALA A 169 4.72 11.97 9.37
CA ALA A 169 4.33 12.14 10.76
C ALA A 169 5.55 12.53 11.64
N ASP A 170 5.32 13.37 12.63
CA ASP A 170 6.29 13.67 13.68
C ASP A 170 6.09 12.71 14.86
N LEU A 171 6.96 11.72 14.96
CA LEU A 171 7.05 10.73 16.03
C LEU A 171 8.32 10.95 16.87
N THR A 172 8.88 12.16 16.87
CA THR A 172 10.10 12.49 17.61
C THR A 172 9.94 12.14 19.08
N GLY A 173 10.82 11.28 19.59
CA GLY A 173 10.80 10.82 20.98
C GLY A 173 9.58 9.99 21.38
N ALA A 174 8.71 9.59 20.44
CA ALA A 174 7.55 8.75 20.74
C ALA A 174 7.97 7.37 21.26
N THR A 175 7.14 6.77 22.11
CA THR A 175 7.34 5.40 22.61
C THR A 175 6.45 4.45 21.82
N LEU A 176 7.06 3.64 20.96
CA LEU A 176 6.44 2.63 20.10
C LEU A 176 6.90 1.21 20.50
N THR A 177 7.19 1.01 21.79
CA THR A 177 7.70 -0.27 22.30
C THR A 177 6.66 -1.36 22.05
N ASN A 178 7.08 -2.47 21.44
CA ASN A 178 6.21 -3.57 21.02
C ASN A 178 5.03 -3.18 20.11
N ALA A 179 5.06 -2.00 19.47
CA ALA A 179 4.03 -1.62 18.50
C ALA A 179 4.06 -2.53 17.27
N THR A 180 2.90 -2.74 16.64
CA THR A 180 2.78 -3.49 15.39
C THR A 180 2.63 -2.53 14.23
N LEU A 181 3.68 -2.33 13.44
CA LEU A 181 3.77 -1.43 12.28
C LEU A 181 3.91 -2.22 10.97
N THR A 182 3.31 -3.42 10.91
CA THR A 182 3.45 -4.31 9.74
C THR A 182 2.86 -3.64 8.50
N GLY A 183 3.68 -3.46 7.47
CA GLY A 183 3.27 -2.80 6.23
C GLY A 183 2.88 -1.32 6.38
N ALA A 184 3.19 -0.67 7.52
CA ALA A 184 2.91 0.75 7.72
C ALA A 184 3.76 1.60 6.77
N ASN A 185 3.21 2.73 6.31
CA ASN A 185 3.95 3.74 5.56
C ASN A 185 4.49 4.78 6.53
N LEU A 186 5.79 4.75 6.81
CA LEU A 186 6.54 5.73 7.62
C LEU A 186 7.46 6.57 6.74
N SER A 187 7.20 6.67 5.43
CA SER A 187 8.08 7.41 4.52
C SER A 187 8.15 8.88 4.95
N TYR A 188 9.37 9.43 4.98
CA TYR A 188 9.65 10.79 5.45
C TYR A 188 9.24 11.10 6.91
N ALA A 189 8.88 10.10 7.72
CA ALA A 189 8.53 10.33 9.12
C ALA A 189 9.75 10.79 9.95
N MET A 190 9.50 11.63 10.95
CA MET A 190 10.48 12.04 11.95
C MET A 190 10.40 11.11 13.15
N LEU A 191 11.43 10.29 13.38
CA LEU A 191 11.52 9.25 14.41
C LEU A 191 12.75 9.48 15.29
N GLU A 192 13.32 10.68 15.29
CA GLU A 192 14.49 11.04 16.08
C GLU A 192 14.24 10.70 17.55
N GLN A 193 15.17 9.97 18.18
CA GLN A 193 15.07 9.53 19.57
C GLN A 193 13.83 8.69 19.92
N ALA A 194 13.04 8.22 18.94
CA ALA A 194 11.89 7.37 19.20
C ALA A 194 12.31 6.00 19.78
N THR A 195 11.49 5.44 20.67
CA THR A 195 11.73 4.13 21.29
C THR A 195 10.85 3.06 20.65
N MET A 196 11.41 2.25 19.76
CA MET A 196 10.75 1.16 19.02
C MET A 196 11.30 -0.22 19.42
N ARG A 197 11.58 -0.44 20.71
CA ARG A 197 12.11 -1.71 21.21
C ARG A 197 11.12 -2.84 20.94
N GLY A 198 11.59 -3.91 20.30
CA GLY A 198 10.75 -5.07 19.97
C GLY A 198 9.58 -4.79 19.02
N ALA A 199 9.52 -3.61 18.38
CA ALA A 199 8.46 -3.27 17.45
C ALA A 199 8.49 -4.18 16.20
N ASN A 200 7.33 -4.48 15.64
CA ASN A 200 7.20 -5.26 14.41
C ASN A 200 6.96 -4.34 13.21
N LEU A 201 8.02 -4.03 12.47
CA LEU A 201 8.07 -3.23 11.25
C LEU A 201 8.18 -4.10 9.98
N THR A 202 7.70 -5.34 10.02
CA THR A 202 7.78 -6.25 8.86
C THR A 202 7.13 -5.60 7.64
N GLY A 203 7.88 -5.48 6.55
CA GLY A 203 7.41 -4.87 5.29
C GLY A 203 7.03 -3.38 5.37
N ALA A 204 7.37 -2.68 6.46
CA ALA A 204 7.10 -1.25 6.58
C ALA A 204 7.95 -0.43 5.61
N ASP A 205 7.43 0.71 5.16
CA ASP A 205 8.15 1.68 4.32
C ASP A 205 8.67 2.84 5.18
N LEU A 206 9.96 2.85 5.49
CA LEU A 206 10.69 3.93 6.15
C LEU A 206 11.56 4.73 5.17
N THR A 207 11.20 4.77 3.87
CA THR A 207 11.96 5.51 2.86
C THR A 207 12.18 6.94 3.31
N ARG A 208 13.45 7.37 3.37
CA ARG A 208 13.87 8.72 3.80
C ARG A 208 13.36 9.18 5.18
N ALA A 209 12.94 8.26 6.05
CA ALA A 209 12.64 8.59 7.43
C ALA A 209 13.90 9.01 8.20
N THR A 210 13.75 9.82 9.25
CA THR A 210 14.86 10.23 10.11
C THR A 210 14.77 9.51 11.46
N LEU A 211 15.70 8.60 11.73
CA LEU A 211 15.76 7.74 12.91
C LEU A 211 16.98 8.06 13.80
N THR A 212 17.51 9.29 13.73
CA THR A 212 18.74 9.67 14.44
C THR A 212 18.61 9.40 15.93
N GLY A 213 19.48 8.53 16.46
CA GLY A 213 19.48 8.11 17.87
C GLY A 213 18.24 7.32 18.32
N ALA A 214 17.37 6.88 17.41
CA ALA A 214 16.23 6.03 17.76
C ALA A 214 16.67 4.67 18.32
N THR A 215 15.82 4.04 19.13
CA THR A 215 16.08 2.72 19.70
C THR A 215 15.21 1.65 19.03
N LEU A 216 15.81 0.82 18.18
CA LEU A 216 15.18 -0.33 17.50
C LEU A 216 15.73 -1.67 18.02
N THR A 217 16.11 -1.73 19.29
CA THR A 217 16.70 -2.94 19.87
C THR A 217 15.71 -4.10 19.83
N GLY A 218 16.10 -5.21 19.19
CA GLY A 218 15.25 -6.38 18.98
C GLY A 218 14.05 -6.18 18.05
N ALA A 219 13.96 -5.06 17.32
CA ALA A 219 12.85 -4.82 16.40
C ALA A 219 12.94 -5.76 15.18
N ASN A 220 11.78 -6.09 14.61
CA ASN A 220 11.68 -6.87 13.38
C ASN A 220 11.39 -5.96 12.19
N LEU A 221 12.39 -5.75 11.33
CA LEU A 221 12.34 -5.00 10.07
C LEU A 221 12.45 -5.93 8.85
N THR A 222 12.01 -7.19 8.96
CA THR A 222 12.08 -8.13 7.83
C THR A 222 11.37 -7.58 6.60
N GLY A 223 12.07 -7.49 5.48
CA GLY A 223 11.55 -6.95 4.22
C GLY A 223 11.16 -5.47 4.24
N ALA A 224 11.52 -4.71 5.28
CA ALA A 224 11.24 -3.28 5.35
C ALA A 224 12.06 -2.48 4.32
N THR A 225 11.52 -1.36 3.85
CA THR A 225 12.23 -0.43 2.97
C THR A 225 12.74 0.76 3.78
N LEU A 226 14.05 0.92 3.90
CA LEU A 226 14.73 2.04 4.57
C LEU A 226 15.61 2.83 3.58
N ALA A 227 15.25 2.85 2.29
CA ALA A 227 16.07 3.47 1.27
C ALA A 227 16.25 4.97 1.56
N GLY A 228 17.51 5.42 1.60
CA GLY A 228 17.87 6.80 1.93
C GLY A 228 17.50 7.26 3.35
N ALA A 229 17.13 6.35 4.27
CA ALA A 229 16.82 6.71 5.65
C ALA A 229 18.06 7.17 6.42
N THR A 230 17.87 8.06 7.39
CA THR A 230 18.93 8.51 8.30
C THR A 230 18.88 7.73 9.61
N LEU A 231 19.82 6.83 9.82
CA LEU A 231 19.96 5.94 10.98
C LEU A 231 21.22 6.27 11.80
N THR A 232 21.65 7.53 11.82
CA THR A 232 22.85 7.96 12.54
C THR A 232 22.70 7.69 14.03
N SER A 233 23.68 7.00 14.62
CA SER A 233 23.70 6.63 16.05
C SER A 233 22.47 5.83 16.52
N THR A 234 21.74 5.19 15.61
CA THR A 234 20.56 4.37 15.94
C THR A 234 20.97 3.06 16.64
N LEU A 235 20.19 2.63 17.63
CA LEU A 235 20.43 1.39 18.37
C LEU A 235 19.64 0.21 17.79
N LEU A 236 20.26 -0.56 16.90
CA LEU A 236 19.71 -1.73 16.20
C LEU A 236 20.19 -3.07 16.78
N ASN A 237 20.67 -3.09 18.04
CA ASN A 237 21.16 -4.30 18.70
C ASN A 237 20.14 -5.44 18.60
N GLY A 238 20.54 -6.59 18.05
CA GLY A 238 19.67 -7.76 17.90
C GLY A 238 18.44 -7.57 16.99
N ALA A 239 18.37 -6.48 16.22
CA ALA A 239 17.28 -6.26 15.27
C ALA A 239 17.37 -7.26 14.11
N THR A 240 16.21 -7.61 13.53
CA THR A 240 16.11 -8.45 12.34
C THR A 240 15.82 -7.58 11.13
N LEU A 241 16.75 -7.50 10.19
CA LEU A 241 16.68 -6.76 8.91
C LEU A 241 16.81 -7.72 7.71
N THR A 242 16.38 -8.97 7.86
CA THR A 242 16.40 -9.96 6.78
C THR A 242 15.64 -9.44 5.56
N ASP A 243 16.24 -9.53 4.37
CA ASP A 243 15.68 -9.05 3.11
C ASP A 243 15.29 -7.54 3.10
N ALA A 244 15.74 -6.74 4.07
CA ALA A 244 15.45 -5.31 4.14
C ALA A 244 16.25 -4.50 3.11
N ASN A 245 15.67 -3.41 2.61
CA ASN A 245 16.34 -2.50 1.67
C ASN A 245 16.85 -1.24 2.38
N LEU A 246 18.14 -1.14 2.64
CA LEU A 246 18.84 0.03 3.16
C LEU A 246 19.73 0.70 2.12
N THR A 247 19.38 0.62 0.83
CA THR A 247 20.12 1.31 -0.24
C THR A 247 20.21 2.81 0.06
N ASP A 248 21.40 3.40 -0.10
CA ASP A 248 21.68 4.82 0.20
C ASP A 248 21.42 5.27 1.66
N ALA A 249 21.15 4.35 2.59
CA ALA A 249 20.87 4.72 3.98
C ALA A 249 22.14 5.20 4.71
N ASN A 250 21.98 6.12 5.66
CA ASN A 250 23.07 6.60 6.51
C ASN A 250 23.01 5.93 7.89
N LEU A 251 23.85 4.93 8.11
CA LEU A 251 24.03 4.21 9.37
C LEU A 251 25.32 4.63 10.11
N THR A 252 25.77 5.88 9.96
CA THR A 252 26.97 6.37 10.65
C THR A 252 26.83 6.16 12.16
N ASP A 253 27.84 5.55 12.78
CA ASP A 253 27.88 5.23 14.21
C ASP A 253 26.69 4.39 14.75
N ALA A 254 25.91 3.77 13.87
CA ALA A 254 24.80 2.89 14.28
C ALA A 254 25.33 1.63 14.98
N ASN A 255 24.57 1.13 15.96
CA ASN A 255 24.90 -0.09 16.68
C ASN A 255 24.05 -1.26 16.21
N LEU A 256 24.64 -2.14 15.42
CA LEU A 256 24.08 -3.36 14.83
C LEU A 256 24.63 -4.62 15.51
N THR A 257 25.07 -4.53 16.77
CA THR A 257 25.61 -5.70 17.50
C THR A 257 24.57 -6.83 17.54
N ASN A 258 24.97 -8.04 17.16
CA ASN A 258 24.10 -9.23 17.04
C ASN A 258 22.89 -9.05 16.09
N ALA A 259 22.85 -8.01 15.24
CA ALA A 259 21.75 -7.83 14.29
C ALA A 259 21.81 -8.88 13.17
N THR A 260 20.66 -9.24 12.63
CA THR A 260 20.54 -10.13 11.46
C THR A 260 20.24 -9.29 10.23
N LEU A 261 21.13 -9.30 9.23
CA LEU A 261 20.99 -8.57 7.96
C LEU A 261 21.06 -9.53 6.76
N THR A 262 20.63 -10.78 6.96
CA THR A 262 20.69 -11.81 5.91
C THR A 262 19.96 -11.35 4.66
N ARG A 263 20.66 -11.36 3.51
CA ARG A 263 20.14 -10.89 2.21
C ARG A 263 19.63 -9.44 2.19
N ALA A 264 20.04 -8.60 3.13
CA ALA A 264 19.71 -7.18 3.10
C ALA A 264 20.46 -6.46 1.96
N TYR A 265 19.85 -5.39 1.43
CA TYR A 265 20.43 -4.54 0.41
C TYR A 265 21.00 -3.27 1.06
N LEU A 266 22.31 -3.09 1.02
CA LEU A 266 23.03 -1.93 1.57
C LEU A 266 23.92 -1.26 0.50
N THR A 267 23.53 -1.36 -0.77
CA THR A 267 24.28 -0.70 -1.85
C THR A 267 24.33 0.81 -1.57
N PHE A 268 25.51 1.42 -1.70
CA PHE A 268 25.77 2.84 -1.39
C PHE A 268 25.54 3.29 0.08
N ALA A 269 25.16 2.38 0.99
CA ALA A 269 24.91 2.76 2.38
C ALA A 269 26.19 3.28 3.07
N ASN A 270 26.02 4.24 3.97
CA ASN A 270 27.10 4.76 4.79
C ASN A 270 27.10 4.12 6.18
N LEU A 271 28.01 3.18 6.43
CA LEU A 271 28.22 2.51 7.72
C LEU A 271 29.52 2.99 8.42
N ASN A 272 29.94 4.23 8.19
CA ASN A 272 31.14 4.77 8.82
C ASN A 272 31.03 4.69 10.35
N GLY A 273 32.03 4.10 11.01
CA GLY A 273 32.03 3.95 12.48
C GLY A 273 30.97 2.99 13.05
N ALA A 274 30.13 2.37 12.21
CA ALA A 274 29.08 1.48 12.68
C ALA A 274 29.65 0.24 13.40
N THR A 275 28.96 -0.23 14.43
CA THR A 275 29.33 -1.44 15.16
C THR A 275 28.48 -2.61 14.68
N LEU A 276 29.09 -3.57 13.99
CA LEU A 276 28.45 -4.80 13.49
C LEU A 276 29.04 -6.05 14.19
N THR A 277 29.42 -5.93 15.46
CA THR A 277 30.02 -7.06 16.19
C THR A 277 29.02 -8.22 16.24
N ARG A 278 29.45 -9.42 15.83
CA ARG A 278 28.59 -10.63 15.74
C ARG A 278 27.34 -10.47 14.87
N ALA A 279 27.32 -9.51 13.95
CA ALA A 279 26.19 -9.37 13.02
C ALA A 279 26.19 -10.53 12.00
N HIS A 280 25.01 -11.02 11.65
CA HIS A 280 24.82 -12.00 10.59
C HIS A 280 24.58 -11.26 9.27
N LEU A 281 25.57 -11.25 8.39
CA LEU A 281 25.56 -10.54 7.11
C LEU A 281 25.55 -11.51 5.92
N THR A 282 25.02 -12.72 6.12
CA THR A 282 24.99 -13.76 5.09
C THR A 282 24.23 -13.29 3.84
N GLY A 283 24.86 -13.32 2.68
CA GLY A 283 24.26 -12.93 1.40
C GLY A 283 23.94 -11.43 1.26
N VAL A 284 24.49 -10.57 2.12
CA VAL A 284 24.23 -9.13 2.09
C VAL A 284 24.84 -8.47 0.85
N ASP A 285 24.16 -7.49 0.27
CA ASP A 285 24.70 -6.65 -0.80
C ASP A 285 25.26 -5.34 -0.24
N LEU A 286 26.58 -5.23 -0.11
CA LEU A 286 27.30 -4.06 0.38
C LEU A 286 28.08 -3.35 -0.75
N ARG A 287 27.67 -3.53 -2.01
CA ARG A 287 28.37 -2.89 -3.13
C ARG A 287 28.42 -1.38 -2.94
N LEU A 288 29.60 -0.78 -3.15
CA LEU A 288 29.83 0.66 -3.03
C LEU A 288 29.54 1.25 -1.63
N ALA A 289 29.29 0.42 -0.61
CA ALA A 289 29.03 0.88 0.75
C ALA A 289 30.30 1.45 1.41
N ASN A 290 30.12 2.38 2.35
CA ASN A 290 31.19 2.91 3.16
C ASN A 290 31.24 2.23 4.53
N LEU A 291 32.19 1.33 4.73
CA LEU A 291 32.47 0.65 6.00
C LEU A 291 33.74 1.18 6.68
N ILE A 292 34.18 2.40 6.37
CA ILE A 292 35.38 2.97 7.00
C ILE A 292 35.19 3.01 8.52
N ASN A 293 36.20 2.58 9.27
CA ASN A 293 36.17 2.50 10.75
C ASN A 293 35.06 1.61 11.34
N ALA A 294 34.32 0.84 10.53
CA ALA A 294 33.30 -0.06 11.05
C ALA A 294 33.95 -1.19 11.87
N ASN A 295 33.26 -1.64 12.92
CA ASN A 295 33.69 -2.79 13.70
C ASN A 295 32.93 -4.05 13.28
N LEU A 296 33.60 -4.94 12.55
CA LEU A 296 33.06 -6.20 12.04
C LEU A 296 33.47 -7.40 12.91
N THR A 297 33.95 -7.19 14.14
CA THR A 297 34.47 -8.28 14.97
C THR A 297 33.45 -9.43 15.08
N ASP A 298 33.87 -10.67 14.80
CA ASP A 298 33.02 -11.87 14.82
C ASP A 298 31.81 -11.84 13.85
N ALA A 299 31.78 -10.95 12.86
CA ALA A 299 30.69 -10.89 11.90
C ALA A 299 30.76 -12.03 10.86
N ASP A 300 29.60 -12.49 10.39
CA ASP A 300 29.51 -13.49 9.33
C ASP A 300 29.17 -12.84 7.98
N MET A 301 30.15 -12.73 7.08
CA MET A 301 30.02 -12.18 5.72
C MET A 301 29.85 -13.29 4.66
N THR A 302 29.42 -14.49 5.04
CA THR A 302 29.25 -15.60 4.09
C THR A 302 28.37 -15.18 2.91
N ASP A 303 28.78 -15.43 1.67
CA ASP A 303 28.05 -15.03 0.45
C ASP A 303 27.82 -13.51 0.27
N ALA A 304 28.43 -12.65 1.08
CA ALA A 304 28.27 -11.20 0.95
C ALA A 304 28.93 -10.65 -0.33
N ASN A 305 28.43 -9.54 -0.85
CA ASN A 305 29.04 -8.82 -1.97
C ASN A 305 29.54 -7.43 -1.54
N LEU A 306 30.85 -7.24 -1.51
CA LEU A 306 31.52 -6.01 -1.12
C LEU A 306 32.11 -5.25 -2.31
N THR A 307 31.75 -5.57 -3.55
CA THR A 307 32.39 -4.95 -4.74
C THR A 307 32.39 -3.42 -4.61
N SER A 308 33.57 -2.82 -4.71
CA SER A 308 33.82 -1.37 -4.56
C SER A 308 33.48 -0.76 -3.19
N ALA A 309 33.26 -1.57 -2.15
CA ALA A 309 33.06 -1.09 -0.79
C ALA A 309 34.34 -0.50 -0.20
N LYS A 310 34.21 0.54 0.63
CA LYS A 310 35.35 1.17 1.33
C LYS A 310 35.50 0.56 2.72
N MET A 311 36.65 -0.02 3.03
CA MET A 311 36.86 -0.71 4.32
C MET A 311 38.08 -0.21 5.11
N GLY A 312 38.59 0.99 4.80
CA GLY A 312 39.75 1.57 5.50
C GLY A 312 39.51 1.71 7.00
N GLY A 313 40.46 1.28 7.83
CA GLY A 313 40.36 1.37 9.29
C GLY A 313 39.31 0.45 9.95
N SER A 314 38.55 -0.33 9.17
CA SER A 314 37.58 -1.27 9.76
C SER A 314 38.27 -2.42 10.51
N ASN A 315 37.72 -2.79 11.67
CA ASN A 315 38.19 -3.93 12.45
C ASN A 315 37.55 -5.21 11.92
N LYS A 316 38.39 -6.12 11.39
CA LYS A 316 37.98 -7.37 10.72
C LYS A 316 38.35 -8.61 11.54
N THR A 317 38.54 -8.45 12.84
CA THR A 317 38.94 -9.54 13.73
C THR A 317 37.91 -10.67 13.71
N ARG A 318 38.33 -11.88 13.32
CA ARG A 318 37.48 -13.09 13.29
C ARG A 318 36.21 -12.95 12.43
N VAL A 319 36.29 -12.19 11.33
CA VAL A 319 35.21 -12.16 10.32
C VAL A 319 35.22 -13.46 9.52
N THR A 320 34.03 -14.02 9.27
CA THR A 320 33.86 -15.15 8.34
C THR A 320 33.68 -14.64 6.92
N TRP A 321 34.54 -15.05 5.99
CA TRP A 321 34.59 -14.55 4.59
C TRP A 321 34.19 -15.61 3.54
N THR A 322 33.47 -16.65 3.94
CA THR A 322 33.16 -17.79 3.08
C THR A 322 32.36 -17.35 1.85
N ARG A 323 32.89 -17.55 0.63
CA ARG A 323 32.22 -17.16 -0.62
C ARG A 323 31.85 -15.65 -0.70
N THR A 324 32.54 -14.80 0.05
CA THR A 324 32.36 -13.34 -0.03
C THR A 324 33.02 -12.80 -1.31
N THR A 325 32.38 -11.88 -2.02
CA THR A 325 33.03 -11.08 -3.08
C THR A 325 33.66 -9.84 -2.45
N CYS A 326 34.98 -9.69 -2.55
CA CYS A 326 35.76 -8.63 -1.92
C CYS A 326 35.65 -7.29 -2.67
N PRO A 327 36.16 -6.17 -2.10
CA PRO A 327 36.08 -4.85 -2.73
C PRO A 327 36.65 -4.73 -4.15
N ASN A 328 37.63 -5.54 -4.53
CA ASN A 328 38.17 -5.57 -5.87
C ASN A 328 37.41 -6.48 -6.86
N GLY A 329 36.34 -7.14 -6.39
CA GLY A 329 35.54 -8.09 -7.18
C GLY A 329 36.04 -9.54 -7.14
N GLU A 330 37.14 -9.84 -6.46
CA GLU A 330 37.64 -11.21 -6.29
C GLU A 330 36.89 -11.96 -5.17
N LEU A 331 36.86 -13.29 -5.23
CA LEU A 331 36.28 -14.09 -4.14
C LEU A 331 37.28 -14.21 -2.97
N GLY A 332 36.79 -13.98 -1.76
CA GLY A 332 37.56 -14.05 -0.51
C GLY A 332 38.06 -15.47 -0.16
N PRO A 333 38.87 -15.61 0.90
CA PRO A 333 39.04 -14.63 2.00
C PRO A 333 40.05 -13.51 1.73
N TYR A 334 40.97 -13.66 0.79
CA TYR A 334 41.83 -12.58 0.33
C TYR A 334 41.23 -11.98 -0.95
N PRO A 335 41.14 -10.64 -1.10
CA PRO A 335 41.69 -9.57 -0.25
C PRO A 335 40.69 -8.95 0.74
N CYS A 336 39.73 -9.71 1.26
CA CYS A 336 38.74 -9.21 2.22
C CYS A 336 39.32 -9.03 3.63
N SER A 337 40.21 -9.93 4.05
CA SER A 337 40.78 -10.01 5.41
C SER A 337 41.82 -8.94 5.72
#